data_AF-A0A3D5ZH79-F1
#
_entry.id   AF-A0A3D5ZH79-F1
#
_cell.length_a   1.000
_cell.length_b   1.000
_cell.length_c   1.000
_cell.angle_alpha   90.00
_cell.angle_beta   90.00
_cell.angle_gamma   90.00
#
_symmetry.space_group_name_H-M   'P 1'
#
loop_
_entity.id
_entity.type
_entity.pdbx_description
1 polymer ?
#
loop_
_entity_poly.entity_id
_entity_poly.type
_entity_poly.pdbx_seq_one_letter_code
_entity_poly.pdbx_strand_id
1 'polypeptide(L)' 'PGARYFQSLKILEQAKQLDPNCFTKSGLMVGLGEERDELLQVMDDMRIAGVDFLTIG' A
#
# COMPACT_ATOMS: atom_id res chain seq x y z
N PRO A 1 3.48 3.46 -18.28
CA PRO A 1 2.15 3.07 -17.75
C PRO A 1 2.07 1.55 -17.52
N GLY A 2 2.53 1.07 -16.35
CA GLY A 2 2.68 -0.37 -16.10
C GLY A 2 2.24 -0.85 -14.71
N ALA A 3 2.27 0.02 -13.69
CA ALA A 3 1.82 -0.32 -12.35
C ALA A 3 0.36 0.06 -12.18
N ARG A 4 -0.48 -0.89 -11.77
CA ARG A 4 -1.86 -0.64 -11.34
C ARG A 4 -1.92 -0.74 -9.82
N TYR A 5 -2.54 0.25 -9.19
CA TYR A 5 -2.66 0.34 -7.74
C TYR A 5 -3.12 -0.97 -7.06
N PHE A 6 -4.27 -1.51 -7.47
CA PHE A 6 -4.80 -2.77 -6.91
C PHE A 6 -3.92 -3.99 -7.19
N GLN A 7 -3.18 -3.98 -8.29
CA GLN A 7 -2.25 -5.07 -8.59
C GLN A 7 -1.06 -5.03 -7.63
N SER A 8 -0.55 -3.84 -7.31
CA SER A 8 0.51 -3.66 -6.32
C SER A 8 0.07 -4.09 -4.91
N LEU A 9 -1.15 -3.71 -4.48
CA LEU A 9 -1.68 -4.16 -3.19
C LEU A 9 -1.85 -5.67 -3.11
N LYS A 10 -2.35 -6.29 -4.18
CA LYS A 10 -2.54 -7.75 -4.23
C LYS A 10 -1.22 -8.52 -4.07
N ILE A 11 -0.11 -7.97 -4.55
CA ILE A 11 1.21 -8.59 -4.35
C ILE A 11 1.60 -8.60 -2.87
N LEU A 12 1.33 -7.51 -2.14
CA LEU A 12 1.61 -7.41 -0.70
C LEU A 12 0.69 -8.34 0.10
N GLU A 13 -0.59 -8.40 -0.26
CA GLU A 13 -1.55 -9.34 0.32
C GLU A 13 -1.10 -10.80 0.10
N GLN A 14 -0.67 -11.14 -1.13
CA GLN A 14 -0.16 -12.48 -1.46
C GLN A 14 1.10 -12.82 -0.67
N ALA A 15 2.00 -11.86 -0.43
CA ALA A 15 3.17 -12.09 0.41
C ALA A 15 2.77 -12.51 1.83
N LYS A 16 1.75 -11.85 2.41
CA LYS A 16 1.18 -12.22 3.72
C LYS A 16 0.45 -13.55 3.73
N GLN A 17 -0.21 -13.91 2.63
CA GLN A 17 -0.85 -15.23 2.49
C GLN A 17 0.17 -16.37 2.42
N LEU A 18 1.33 -16.14 1.82
CA LEU A 18 2.42 -17.12 1.71
C LEU A 18 3.21 -17.26 3.02
N ASP A 19 3.54 -16.15 3.66
CA ASP A 19 4.20 -16.11 4.97
C ASP A 19 3.63 -14.98 5.83
N PRO A 20 2.73 -15.29 6.78
CA PRO A 20 2.15 -14.29 7.68
C PRO A 20 3.18 -13.54 8.54
N ASN A 21 4.36 -14.11 8.78
CA ASN A 21 5.42 -13.48 9.58
C ASN A 21 6.33 -12.57 8.75
N CYS A 22 6.20 -12.60 7.41
CA CYS A 22 6.97 -11.74 6.53
C CYS A 22 6.54 -10.28 6.72
N PHE A 23 7.49 -9.41 7.05
CA PHE A 23 7.23 -7.97 7.11
C PHE A 23 7.15 -7.37 5.71
N THR A 24 6.14 -6.54 5.50
CA THR A 24 5.82 -5.86 4.26
C THR A 24 5.91 -4.35 4.44
N LYS A 25 6.41 -3.66 3.41
CA LYS A 25 6.60 -2.22 3.41
C LYS A 25 6.11 -1.62 2.10
N SER A 26 5.46 -0.47 2.20
CA SER A 26 5.04 0.33 1.05
C SER A 26 5.41 1.81 1.23
N GLY A 27 5.54 2.51 0.11
CA GLY A 27 5.83 3.95 0.06
C GLY A 27 4.76 4.71 -0.70
N LEU A 28 4.41 5.89 -0.20
CA LEU A 28 3.46 6.82 -0.79
C LEU A 28 4.16 8.16 -1.04
N MET A 29 4.22 8.59 -2.30
CA MET A 29 4.72 9.92 -2.67
C MET A 29 3.57 10.92 -2.62
N VAL A 30 3.74 12.01 -1.88
CA VAL A 30 2.75 13.09 -1.73
C VAL A 30 3.22 14.37 -2.44
N GLY A 31 2.34 15.35 -2.57
CA GLY A 31 2.60 16.61 -3.26
C GLY A 31 2.44 16.54 -4.77
N LEU A 32 1.65 15.58 -5.28
CA LEU A 32 1.35 15.39 -6.70
C LEU A 32 -0.06 15.90 -7.08
N GLY A 33 -0.76 16.54 -6.13
CA GLY A 33 -2.09 17.10 -6.32
C GLY A 33 -3.21 16.27 -5.72
N GLU A 34 -2.88 15.30 -4.87
CA GLU A 34 -3.82 14.46 -4.16
C GLU A 34 -4.62 15.21 -3.09
N GLU A 35 -5.86 14.77 -2.88
CA GLU A 35 -6.68 15.25 -1.77
C GLU A 35 -6.45 14.43 -0.50
N ARG A 36 -6.75 15.04 0.66
CA ARG A 36 -6.60 14.38 1.96
C ARG A 36 -7.42 13.10 2.07
N ASP A 37 -8.61 13.06 1.49
CA ASP A 37 -9.47 11.88 1.55
C ASP A 37 -8.95 10.73 0.67
N GLU A 38 -8.29 11.05 -0.46
CA GLU A 38 -7.60 10.06 -1.29
C GLU A 38 -6.43 9.43 -0.54
N LEU A 39 -5.66 10.24 0.21
CA LEU A 39 -4.58 9.74 1.07
C LEU A 39 -5.09 8.79 2.13
N LEU A 40 -6.18 9.14 2.81
CA LEU A 40 -6.79 8.30 3.84
C LEU A 40 -7.28 6.98 3.26
N GLN A 41 -7.92 7.02 2.09
CA GLN A 41 -8.35 5.80 1.39
C GLN A 41 -7.16 4.89 1.06
N VAL A 42 -6.05 5.46 0.58
CA VAL A 42 -4.84 4.68 0.27
C VAL A 42 -4.23 4.06 1.53
N MET A 43 -4.25 4.76 2.66
CA MET A 43 -3.76 4.24 3.94
C MET A 43 -4.65 3.09 4.45
N ASP A 44 -5.96 3.20 4.31
CA ASP A 44 -6.91 2.13 4.67
C ASP A 44 -6.71 0.88 3.79
N ASP A 45 -6.57 1.06 2.48
CA ASP A 45 -6.32 -0.03 1.54
C ASP A 45 -5.00 -0.77 1.84
N MET A 46 -3.94 -0.03 2.18
CA MET A 46 -2.67 -0.63 2.62
C MET A 46 -2.83 -1.40 3.94
N ARG A 47 -3.64 -0.88 4.88
CA ARG A 47 -3.91 -1.54 6.15
C ARG A 47 -4.70 -2.84 5.96
N ILE A 48 -5.67 -2.85 5.05
CA ILE A 48 -6.46 -4.03 4.66
C ILE A 48 -5.57 -5.08 4.00
N ALA A 49 -4.66 -4.67 3.11
CA ALA A 49 -3.69 -5.55 2.47
C ALA A 49 -2.62 -6.12 3.42
N GLY A 50 -2.61 -5.71 4.69
CA GLY A 50 -1.68 -6.21 5.70
C GLY A 50 -0.30 -5.57 5.65
N VAL A 51 -0.16 -4.36 5.10
CA VAL A 51 1.12 -3.65 5.07
C VAL A 51 1.55 -3.24 6.49
N ASP A 52 2.77 -3.60 6.89
CA ASP A 52 3.28 -3.33 8.25
C ASP A 52 3.92 -1.95 8.36
N PHE A 53 4.61 -1.51 7.31
CA PHE A 53 5.34 -0.25 7.29
C PHE A 53 4.92 0.62 6.12
N LEU A 54 4.56 1.87 6.42
CA LEU A 54 4.26 2.90 5.44
C LEU A 54 5.30 4.02 5.55
N THR A 55 5.91 4.39 4.43
CA THR A 55 6.71 5.62 4.32
C THR A 55 5.98 6.64 3.45
N ILE A 56 5.88 7.86 3.93
CA ILE A 56 5.30 9.00 3.20
C ILE A 56 6.44 9.94 2.85
N GLY A 57 6.59 10.26 1.56
CA GLY A 57 7.69 11.05 1.02
C GLY A 57 7.25 12.13 0.06
#